data_AF-R6US60-F1
#
_entry.id   AF-R6US60-F1
#
_cell.length_a   1.000
_cell.length_b   1.000
_cell.length_c   1.000
_cell.angle_alpha   90.00
_cell.angle_beta   90.00
_cell.angle_gamma   90.00
#
_symmetry.space_group_name_H-M   'P 1'
#
loop_
_entity.id
_entity.type
_entity.pdbx_description
1 polymer ?
#
loop_
_entity_poly.entity_id
_entity_poly.type
_entity_poly.pdbx_seq_one_letter_code
_entity_poly.pdbx_strand_id
1 'polypeptide(L)'
;MDLSEKLTISLTVLITGFVVVFAVLILLILLIMIYGAIVSKIQKSADKKKAKKEAELEAEKAASAASAQPITTPPAAVPAAADGMSDEVIAVIAAAVDAVYGKGAKVKSIKKVPQSRPVWSTAGILDNTRPF
;
A
#
# COMPACT_ATOMS: atom_id res chain seq x y z
N MET A 1 7.15 6.91 60.30
CA MET A 1 6.29 6.71 59.11
C MET A 1 5.36 5.57 59.43
N ASP A 2 4.13 5.93 59.76
CA ASP A 2 3.10 5.00 60.18
C ASP A 2 2.67 4.09 59.03
N LEU A 3 2.12 2.92 59.33
CA LEU A 3 1.74 1.95 58.30
C LEU A 3 0.67 2.53 57.35
N SER A 4 -0.26 3.32 57.90
CA SER A 4 -1.30 4.02 57.15
C SER A 4 -0.74 5.05 56.15
N GLU A 5 0.32 5.77 56.50
CA GLU A 5 1.00 6.71 55.58
C GLU A 5 1.62 5.98 54.39
N LYS A 6 2.28 4.84 54.65
CA LYS A 6 2.86 4.00 53.59
C LYS A 6 1.80 3.43 52.66
N LEU A 7 0.65 3.04 53.20
CA LEU A 7 -0.48 2.56 52.42
C LEU A 7 -1.08 3.66 51.55
N THR A 8 -1.26 4.88 52.08
CA THR A 8 -1.76 6.01 51.28
C THR A 8 -0.81 6.37 50.14
N ILE A 9 0.50 6.44 50.42
CA ILE A 9 1.51 6.75 49.40
C ILE A 9 1.52 5.67 48.30
N SER A 10 1.53 4.40 48.70
CA SER A 10 1.56 3.28 47.74
C SER A 10 0.29 3.23 46.89
N LEU A 11 -0.87 3.49 47.49
CA LEU A 11 -2.15 3.53 46.79
C LEU A 11 -2.20 4.70 45.80
N THR A 12 -1.72 5.88 46.18
CA THR A 12 -1.62 7.02 45.26
C THR A 12 -0.71 6.72 44.08
N VAL A 13 0.48 6.15 44.31
CA VAL A 13 1.40 5.78 43.22
C VAL A 13 0.78 4.73 42.29
N LEU A 14 0.08 3.75 42.86
CA LEU A 14 -0.63 2.73 42.09
C LEU A 14 -1.72 3.34 41.20
N ILE A 15 -2.57 4.19 41.76
CA ILE A 15 -3.65 4.86 41.02
C ILE A 15 -3.08 5.80 39.96
N THR A 16 -2.07 6.61 40.30
CA THR A 16 -1.39 7.48 39.33
C THR A 16 -0.75 6.67 38.21
N GLY A 17 -0.10 5.55 38.51
CA GLY A 17 0.45 4.64 37.50
C GLY A 17 -0.63 4.10 36.56
N PHE A 18 -1.78 3.70 37.10
CA PHE A 18 -2.92 3.23 36.32
C PHE A 18 -3.45 4.31 35.37
N VAL A 19 -3.61 5.54 35.87
CA VAL A 19 -4.05 6.69 35.07
C VAL A 19 -3.05 7.01 33.95
N VAL A 20 -1.75 6.99 34.25
CA VAL A 20 -0.69 7.24 33.26
C VAL A 20 -0.70 6.18 32.17
N VAL A 21 -0.82 4.90 32.53
CA VAL A 21 -0.87 3.79 31.56
C VAL A 21 -2.07 3.94 30.62
N PHE A 22 -3.27 4.24 31.15
CA PHE A 22 -4.43 4.51 30.31
C PHE A 22 -4.26 5.73 29.41
N ALA A 23 -3.71 6.83 29.92
CA ALA A 23 -3.46 8.02 29.13
C ALA A 23 -2.53 7.73 27.94
N VAL A 24 -1.45 6.97 28.15
CA VAL A 24 -0.52 6.57 27.10
C VAL A 24 -1.19 5.64 26.08
N LEU A 25 -1.99 4.66 26.53
CA LEU A 25 -2.74 3.76 25.64
C LEU A 25 -3.72 4.53 24.75
N ILE A 26 -4.51 5.45 25.34
CA ILE A 26 -5.46 6.29 24.60
C ILE A 26 -4.71 7.16 23.59
N LEU A 27 -3.58 7.76 23.97
CA LEU A 27 -2.77 8.58 23.08
C LEU A 27 -2.22 7.77 21.89
N LEU A 28 -1.72 6.56 22.13
CA LEU A 28 -1.28 5.65 21.05
C LEU A 28 -2.43 5.29 20.12
N ILE A 29 -3.59 4.93 20.68
CA ILE A 29 -4.79 4.60 19.89
C ILE A 29 -5.22 5.79 19.04
N LEU A 30 -5.21 7.02 19.59
CA LEU A 30 -5.53 8.24 18.84
C LEU A 30 -4.60 8.45 17.64
N LEU A 31 -3.29 8.27 17.83
CA LEU A 31 -2.33 8.37 16.73
C LEU A 31 -2.62 7.32 15.64
N ILE A 32 -2.84 6.07 16.04
CA ILE A 32 -3.18 4.98 15.11
C ILE A 32 -4.50 5.27 14.39
N MET A 33 -5.50 5.83 15.08
CA MET A 33 -6.77 6.24 14.49
C MET A 33 -6.59 7.35 13.45
N ILE A 34 -5.72 8.33 13.68
CA ILE A 34 -5.45 9.40 12.73
C ILE A 34 -4.74 8.84 11.49
N TYR A 35 -3.69 8.02 11.68
CA TYR A 35 -3.01 7.35 10.57
C TYR A 35 -3.97 6.44 9.79
N GLY A 36 -4.76 5.62 10.48
CA GLY A 36 -5.78 4.76 9.90
C GLY A 36 -6.86 5.54 9.16
N ALA A 37 -7.30 6.69 9.70
CA ALA A 37 -8.26 7.58 9.06
C ALA A 37 -7.69 8.22 7.78
N ILE A 38 -6.42 8.61 7.77
CA ILE A 38 -5.77 9.19 6.58
C ILE A 38 -5.62 8.12 5.50
N VAL A 39 -5.09 6.93 5.84
CA VAL A 39 -4.94 5.82 4.88
C VAL A 39 -6.29 5.35 4.36
N SER A 40 -7.30 5.23 5.22
CA SER A 40 -8.66 4.85 4.79
C SER A 40 -9.36 5.93 3.95
N LYS A 41 -9.08 7.23 4.15
CA LYS A 41 -9.56 8.30 3.25
C LYS A 41 -8.93 8.21 1.85
N ILE A 42 -7.65 7.85 1.77
CA ILE A 42 -6.95 7.62 0.50
C ILE A 42 -7.52 6.38 -0.21
N GLN A 43 -7.74 5.29 0.53
CA GLN A 43 -8.33 4.06 -0.01
C GLN A 43 -9.80 4.26 -0.44
N LYS A 44 -10.64 4.93 0.37
CA LYS A 44 -12.03 5.25 -0.02
C LYS A 44 -12.13 6.13 -1.26
N SER A 45 -11.12 6.95 -1.54
CA SER A 45 -11.04 7.75 -2.78
C SER A 45 -10.64 6.89 -3.99
N ALA A 46 -9.87 5.81 -3.77
CA ALA A 46 -9.57 4.80 -4.79
C ALA A 46 -10.78 3.88 -5.05
N ASP A 47 -11.51 3.47 -4.02
CA ASP A 47 -12.71 2.63 -4.16
C ASP A 47 -13.88 3.39 -4.78
N LYS A 48 -14.07 4.68 -4.49
CA LYS A 48 -15.03 5.53 -5.23
C LYS A 48 -14.70 5.64 -6.72
N LYS A 49 -13.43 5.51 -7.11
CA LYS A 49 -13.00 5.49 -8.52
C LYS A 49 -13.25 4.13 -9.19
N LYS A 50 -13.34 3.04 -8.41
CA LYS A 50 -13.78 1.72 -8.90
C LYS A 50 -15.30 1.60 -9.02
N ALA A 51 -16.06 2.10 -8.04
CA ALA A 51 -17.53 2.08 -8.08
C ALA A 51 -18.12 3.00 -9.17
N LYS A 52 -17.42 4.07 -9.57
CA LYS A 52 -17.86 4.92 -10.70
C LYS A 52 -17.51 4.35 -12.08
N LYS A 53 -16.62 3.33 -12.14
CA LYS A 53 -16.22 2.69 -13.40
C LYS A 53 -17.13 1.52 -13.80
N GLU A 54 -17.93 0.99 -12.87
CA GLU A 54 -18.93 -0.05 -13.17
C GLU A 54 -20.26 0.52 -13.68
N ALA A 55 -20.61 1.78 -13.35
CA ALA A 55 -21.82 2.42 -13.89
C ALA A 55 -21.65 3.01 -15.31
N GLU A 56 -20.41 3.19 -15.78
CA GLU A 56 -20.12 3.72 -17.12
C GLU A 56 -19.81 2.61 -18.15
N LEU A 57 -19.57 1.37 -17.68
CA LEU A 57 -19.32 0.21 -18.55
C LEU A 57 -20.60 -0.46 -19.08
N GLU A 58 -21.76 -0.23 -18.46
CA GLU A 58 -23.05 -0.74 -18.98
C GLU A 58 -23.68 0.16 -20.05
N ALA A 59 -23.35 1.46 -20.10
CA ALA A 59 -23.87 2.36 -21.13
C ALA A 59 -23.06 2.34 -22.44
N GLU A 60 -21.75 2.06 -22.39
CA GLU A 60 -20.89 2.05 -23.59
C GLU A 60 -20.87 0.69 -24.32
N LYS A 61 -21.50 -0.36 -23.77
CA LYS A 61 -21.70 -1.63 -24.49
C LYS A 61 -22.87 -1.58 -25.49
N ALA A 62 -23.76 -0.59 -25.40
CA ALA A 62 -24.90 -0.43 -26.32
C ALA A 62 -24.62 0.51 -27.51
N ALA A 63 -23.58 1.36 -27.44
CA ALA A 63 -23.30 2.36 -28.49
C ALA A 63 -22.14 1.97 -29.46
N SER A 64 -21.24 1.07 -29.07
CA SER A 64 -20.10 0.67 -29.91
C SER A 64 -20.38 -0.51 -30.87
N ALA A 65 -21.66 -0.81 -31.15
CA ALA A 65 -22.04 -1.70 -32.25
C ALA A 65 -22.24 -0.94 -33.59
N ALA A 66 -22.13 0.39 -33.59
CA ALA A 66 -22.53 1.23 -34.72
C ALA A 66 -21.52 2.33 -35.06
N SER A 67 -20.22 2.02 -35.18
CA SER A 67 -19.38 2.81 -36.10
C SER A 67 -18.10 2.07 -36.45
N ALA A 68 -18.17 1.33 -37.55
CA ALA A 68 -16.99 0.98 -38.30
C ALA A 68 -16.35 2.26 -38.84
N GLN A 69 -15.06 2.48 -38.55
CA GLN A 69 -14.12 2.84 -39.61
C GLN A 69 -12.65 2.60 -39.19
N PRO A 70 -11.84 1.92 -40.02
CA PRO A 70 -10.43 1.64 -39.73
C PRO A 70 -9.56 2.89 -39.96
N ILE A 71 -8.84 3.32 -38.93
CA ILE A 71 -7.74 4.27 -39.10
C ILE A 71 -6.41 3.55 -38.88
N THR A 72 -5.72 3.37 -40.01
CA THR A 72 -4.37 2.87 -40.16
C THR A 72 -3.36 3.82 -39.52
N THR A 73 -2.61 3.37 -38.53
CA THR A 73 -1.26 3.87 -38.17
C THR A 73 -0.61 2.92 -37.15
N PRO A 74 0.73 2.75 -37.17
CA PRO A 74 1.37 1.45 -36.89
C PRO A 74 1.25 0.98 -35.45
N PRO A 75 1.18 -0.34 -35.21
CA PRO A 75 1.12 -0.90 -33.86
C PRO A 75 2.47 -0.64 -33.18
N ALA A 76 2.51 0.37 -32.31
CA ALA A 76 3.56 0.44 -31.31
C ALA A 76 3.40 -0.81 -30.44
N ALA A 77 4.24 -1.79 -30.72
CA ALA A 77 4.24 -3.12 -30.14
C ALA A 77 3.92 -3.03 -28.65
N VAL A 78 2.71 -3.47 -28.30
CA VAL A 78 2.34 -3.77 -26.92
C VAL A 78 3.40 -4.78 -26.47
N PRO A 79 4.29 -4.43 -25.52
CA PRO A 79 5.24 -5.41 -25.04
C PRO A 79 4.42 -6.54 -24.45
N ALA A 80 4.51 -7.69 -25.11
CA ALA A 80 3.73 -8.88 -24.83
C ALA A 80 3.64 -9.10 -23.32
N ALA A 81 2.39 -9.24 -22.85
CA ALA A 81 1.98 -9.58 -21.50
C ALA A 81 3.14 -10.06 -20.61
N ALA A 82 3.73 -9.11 -19.88
CA ALA A 82 4.84 -9.38 -18.98
C ALA A 82 4.31 -10.16 -17.77
N ASP A 83 4.73 -11.42 -17.65
CA ASP A 83 4.81 -12.20 -16.41
C ASP A 83 3.62 -12.07 -15.43
N GLY A 84 2.39 -12.15 -15.94
CA GLY A 84 1.18 -12.11 -15.11
C GLY A 84 0.87 -10.75 -14.46
N MET A 85 1.38 -9.65 -15.01
CA MET A 85 1.02 -8.29 -14.61
C MET A 85 -0.16 -7.76 -15.41
N SER A 86 -1.06 -7.01 -14.77
CA SER A 86 -2.18 -6.38 -15.47
C SER A 86 -1.75 -5.16 -16.29
N ASP A 87 -2.48 -4.89 -17.37
CA ASP A 87 -2.23 -3.75 -18.26
C ASP A 87 -2.24 -2.40 -17.53
N GLU A 88 -3.05 -2.29 -16.46
CA GLU A 88 -3.06 -1.11 -15.58
C GLU A 88 -1.69 -0.87 -14.94
N VAL A 89 -1.03 -1.93 -14.46
CA VAL A 89 0.30 -1.85 -13.84
C VAL A 89 1.35 -1.50 -14.88
N ILE A 90 1.27 -2.07 -16.08
CA ILE A 90 2.17 -1.77 -17.20
C ILE A 90 2.06 -0.28 -17.59
N ALA A 91 0.83 0.25 -17.69
CA ALA A 91 0.59 1.65 -18.00
C ALA A 91 1.12 2.60 -16.91
N VAL A 92 0.94 2.27 -15.64
CA VAL A 92 1.47 3.06 -14.52
C VAL A 92 3.00 3.05 -14.51
N ILE A 93 3.64 1.90 -14.77
CA ILE A 93 5.11 1.80 -14.89
C ILE A 93 5.60 2.65 -16.06
N ALA A 94 4.96 2.56 -17.23
CA ALA A 94 5.32 3.35 -18.40
C ALA A 94 5.19 4.86 -18.16
N ALA A 95 4.10 5.30 -17.52
CA ALA A 95 3.89 6.70 -17.15
C ALA A 95 4.91 7.20 -16.12
N ALA A 96 5.26 6.38 -15.13
CA ALA A 96 6.31 6.71 -14.17
C ALA A 96 7.68 6.86 -14.83
N VAL A 97 8.01 5.98 -15.78
CA VAL A 97 9.26 6.07 -16.55
C VAL A 97 9.28 7.35 -17.39
N ASP A 98 8.18 7.72 -18.05
CA ASP A 98 8.09 8.98 -18.80
C ASP A 98 8.21 10.21 -17.88
N ALA A 99 7.62 10.16 -16.69
CA ALA A 99 7.75 11.24 -15.70
C ALA A 99 9.17 11.41 -15.14
N VAL A 100 9.93 10.32 -15.00
CA VAL A 100 11.29 10.34 -14.44
C VAL A 100 12.35 10.65 -15.50
N TYR A 101 12.24 10.05 -16.68
CA TYR A 101 13.24 10.14 -17.74
C TYR A 101 12.88 11.16 -18.83
N GLY A 102 11.66 11.69 -18.82
CA GLY A 102 11.17 12.67 -19.77
C GLY A 102 10.80 12.09 -21.14
N LYS A 103 10.33 12.99 -22.03
CA LYS A 103 9.91 12.63 -23.38
C LYS A 103 11.03 11.94 -24.16
N GLY A 104 10.80 10.68 -24.53
CA GLY A 104 11.71 9.89 -25.38
C GLY A 104 12.16 8.57 -24.76
N ALA A 105 11.87 8.34 -23.47
CA ALA A 105 12.11 7.06 -22.82
C ALA A 105 11.16 5.98 -23.38
N LYS A 106 11.71 4.83 -23.78
CA LYS A 106 10.94 3.68 -24.26
C LYS A 106 11.18 2.48 -23.38
N VAL A 107 10.10 1.87 -22.89
CA VAL A 107 10.17 0.63 -22.11
C VAL A 107 10.40 -0.55 -23.06
N LYS A 108 11.55 -1.24 -22.92
CA LYS A 108 11.92 -2.38 -23.77
C LYS A 108 11.40 -3.72 -23.21
N SER A 109 11.44 -3.89 -21.90
CA SER A 109 10.92 -5.07 -21.22
C SER A 109 10.57 -4.74 -19.78
N ILE A 110 9.57 -5.44 -19.26
CA ILE A 110 9.17 -5.42 -17.85
C ILE A 110 9.26 -6.86 -17.40
N LYS A 111 10.01 -7.12 -16.33
CA LYS A 111 10.11 -8.44 -15.72
C LYS A 111 9.96 -8.31 -14.21
N LYS A 112 9.24 -9.26 -13.62
CA LYS A 112 9.20 -9.36 -12.16
C LYS A 112 10.54 -9.90 -11.68
N VAL A 113 11.23 -9.12 -10.84
CA VAL A 113 12.43 -9.64 -10.18
C VAL A 113 11.98 -10.77 -9.23
N PRO A 114 12.57 -11.98 -9.34
CA PRO A 114 12.28 -13.05 -8.40
C PRO A 114 12.55 -12.52 -6.99
N GLN A 115 11.58 -12.71 -6.09
CA GLN A 115 11.72 -12.28 -4.70
C GLN A 115 12.90 -13.03 -4.10
N SER A 116 14.05 -12.36 -3.97
CA SER A 116 15.19 -12.89 -3.24
C SER A 116 14.79 -13.01 -1.77
N ARG A 117 15.28 -14.05 -1.10
CA ARG A 117 14.95 -14.32 0.30
C ARG A 117 15.29 -13.07 1.13
N PRO A 118 14.37 -12.55 1.97
CA PRO A 118 14.60 -11.29 2.66
C PRO A 118 15.86 -11.38 3.51
N VAL A 119 16.61 -10.28 3.59
CA VAL A 119 17.93 -10.23 4.25
C VAL A 119 17.87 -10.75 5.70
N TRP A 120 16.76 -10.51 6.40
CA TRP A 120 16.53 -11.04 7.76
C TRP A 120 16.32 -12.56 7.81
N SER A 121 15.66 -13.14 6.80
CA SER A 121 15.54 -14.61 6.73
C SER A 121 16.90 -15.24 6.50
N THR A 122 17.75 -14.65 5.65
CA THR A 122 19.10 -15.16 5.41
C THR A 122 19.98 -15.01 6.66
N ALA A 123 19.91 -13.86 7.35
CA ALA A 123 20.66 -13.60 8.57
C ALA A 123 20.34 -14.59 9.69
N GLY A 124 19.05 -14.82 9.98
CA GLY A 124 18.65 -15.77 11.04
C GLY A 124 19.05 -17.22 10.76
N ILE A 125 19.16 -17.61 9.49
CA ILE A 125 19.65 -18.94 9.10
C ILE A 125 21.16 -19.00 9.32
N LEU A 126 21.91 -18.00 8.86
CA LEU A 126 23.34 -17.90 9.07
C LEU A 126 23.70 -17.98 10.58
N ASP A 127 22.94 -17.28 11.42
CA ASP A 127 23.12 -17.26 12.87
C ASP A 127 22.75 -18.59 13.54
N ASN A 128 21.72 -19.30 13.05
CA ASN A 128 21.31 -20.62 13.57
C ASN A 128 22.24 -21.75 13.10
N THR A 129 22.91 -21.59 11.96
CA THR A 129 23.73 -22.66 11.36
C THR A 129 25.23 -22.46 11.54
N ARG A 130 25.68 -21.45 12.29
CA ARG A 130 27.11 -21.33 12.60
C ARG A 130 27.54 -22.48 13.52
N PRO A 131 28.65 -23.17 13.21
CA PRO A 131 29.20 -24.18 14.12
C PRO A 131 29.67 -23.52 15.43
N PHE A 132 29.58 -24.29 16.52
CA PHE A 132 30.07 -23.90 17.84
C PHE A 132 31.60 -24.06 17.94
#